data_AF-A0A409X6I0-F1
#
_entry.id   AF-A0A409X6I0-F1
#
_cell.length_a   1.000
_cell.length_b   1.000
_cell.length_c   1.000
_cell.angle_alpha   90.00
_cell.angle_beta   90.00
_cell.angle_gamma   90.00
#
_symmetry.space_group_name_H-M   'P 1'
#
loop_
_entity.id
_entity.type
_entity.pdbx_description
1 polymer ?
#
loop_
_entity_poly.entity_id
_entity_poly.type
_entity_poly.pdbx_seq_one_letter_code
_entity_poly.pdbx_strand_id
1 'polypeptide(L)'
;MRLTFSLLASTFITLLSLTTTKAQTTAAWWNSLLTCPVQCATSAAANAGCDINDLKCLCNSSTFLTDFRNCVELSCAVTSNANPAIAAFSNACLAFDWTWGESPCIRNCASKAAQAVGCDLNDRICLCNHKVAFLAKFYACITNNCPAQLEDAQNFIATDFICPIVDPPPPNA
;
A
#
# COMPACT_ATOMS: atom_id res chain seq x y z
N MET A 1 -31.20 -25.63 -61.33
CA MET A 1 -30.88 -24.25 -60.93
C MET A 1 -31.91 -23.77 -59.93
N ARG A 2 -31.57 -23.77 -58.63
CA ARG A 2 -32.00 -22.81 -57.58
C ARG A 2 -31.42 -23.28 -56.25
N LEU A 3 -30.53 -22.44 -55.72
CA LEU A 3 -29.75 -22.60 -54.50
C LEU A 3 -30.61 -22.22 -53.29
N THR A 4 -30.60 -23.02 -52.23
CA THR A 4 -31.12 -22.63 -50.91
C THR A 4 -29.97 -22.37 -49.96
N PHE A 5 -29.73 -21.07 -49.72
CA PHE A 5 -28.85 -20.54 -48.67
C PHE A 5 -29.50 -20.76 -47.30
N SER A 6 -28.78 -21.39 -46.36
CA SER A 6 -29.13 -21.38 -44.93
C SER A 6 -28.08 -20.56 -44.18
N LEU A 7 -28.48 -19.35 -43.76
CA LEU A 7 -27.71 -18.49 -42.87
C LEU A 7 -27.80 -19.03 -41.44
N LEU A 8 -26.68 -19.51 -40.89
CA LEU A 8 -26.54 -19.77 -39.47
C LEU A 8 -26.09 -18.47 -38.78
N ALA A 9 -27.02 -17.82 -38.07
CA ALA A 9 -26.73 -16.67 -37.24
C ALA A 9 -26.05 -17.15 -35.94
N SER A 10 -24.75 -16.90 -35.82
CA SER A 10 -23.95 -17.22 -34.65
C SER A 10 -24.08 -16.09 -33.62
N THR A 11 -24.87 -16.31 -32.57
CA THR A 11 -25.08 -15.35 -31.47
C THR A 11 -23.88 -15.37 -30.51
N PHE A 12 -23.06 -14.32 -30.56
CA PHE A 12 -22.04 -14.04 -29.55
C PHE A 12 -22.72 -13.53 -28.26
N ILE A 13 -22.65 -14.31 -27.18
CA ILE A 13 -23.09 -13.91 -25.84
C ILE A 13 -21.91 -13.24 -25.15
N THR A 14 -21.93 -11.91 -25.04
CA THR A 14 -20.95 -11.13 -24.26
C THR A 14 -21.33 -11.16 -22.78
N LEU A 15 -20.61 -11.97 -22.00
CA LEU A 15 -20.67 -11.98 -20.54
C LEU A 15 -20.07 -10.67 -19.98
N LEU A 16 -20.92 -9.72 -19.63
CA LEU A 16 -20.52 -8.57 -18.80
C LEU A 16 -20.21 -9.07 -17.38
N SER A 17 -18.92 -9.20 -17.06
CA SER A 17 -18.48 -9.38 -15.68
C SER A 17 -18.60 -8.03 -14.96
N LEU A 18 -19.59 -7.89 -14.06
CA LEU A 18 -19.66 -6.76 -13.16
C LEU A 18 -18.56 -6.92 -12.10
N THR A 19 -17.42 -6.26 -12.29
CA THR A 19 -16.45 -6.06 -11.22
C THR A 19 -17.04 -5.05 -10.23
N THR A 20 -17.58 -5.53 -9.12
CA THR A 20 -17.95 -4.69 -7.98
C THR A 20 -16.67 -4.17 -7.31
N THR A 21 -16.22 -2.99 -7.73
CA THR A 21 -15.19 -2.23 -7.02
C THR A 21 -15.81 -1.75 -5.71
N LYS A 22 -15.47 -2.40 -4.58
CA LYS A 22 -15.74 -1.80 -3.27
C LYS A 22 -14.88 -0.54 -3.17
N ALA A 23 -15.46 0.62 -3.42
CA ALA A 23 -14.87 1.89 -3.06
C ALA A 23 -14.80 1.94 -1.53
N GLN A 24 -13.68 1.47 -0.98
CA GLN A 24 -13.39 1.63 0.43
C GLN A 24 -13.20 3.12 0.66
N THR A 25 -14.23 3.78 1.19
CA THR A 25 -14.15 5.19 1.59
C THR A 25 -13.23 5.27 2.80
N THR A 26 -11.92 5.30 2.55
CA THR A 26 -10.94 5.70 3.55
C THR A 26 -11.37 7.09 4.02
N ALA A 27 -11.70 7.22 5.30
CA ALA A 27 -11.97 8.52 5.89
C ALA A 27 -10.81 9.47 5.52
N ALA A 28 -11.13 10.66 5.00
CA ALA A 28 -10.11 11.59 4.52
C ALA A 28 -9.12 11.84 5.66
N TRP A 29 -7.88 11.38 5.48
CA TRP A 29 -6.84 11.37 6.51
C TRP A 29 -6.58 12.75 7.11
N TRP A 30 -6.84 13.79 6.30
CA TRP A 30 -6.66 15.20 6.63
C TRP A 30 -7.82 15.83 7.40
N ASN A 31 -8.99 15.17 7.53
CA ASN A 31 -10.19 15.75 8.18
C ASN A 31 -9.99 16.06 9.67
N SER A 32 -9.06 15.37 10.33
CA SER A 32 -8.77 15.57 11.76
C SER A 32 -7.71 16.65 12.00
N LEU A 33 -7.16 17.24 10.94
CA LEU A 33 -6.08 18.20 11.01
C LEU A 33 -6.58 19.63 11.22
N LEU A 34 -5.76 20.44 11.87
CA LEU A 34 -5.98 21.88 11.95
C LEU A 34 -5.79 22.55 10.57
N THR A 35 -6.32 23.76 10.42
CA THR A 35 -6.30 24.50 9.15
C THR A 35 -4.90 24.66 8.54
N CYS A 36 -3.88 24.98 9.35
CA CYS A 36 -2.53 25.16 8.83
C CYS A 36 -1.95 23.87 8.22
N PRO A 37 -1.93 22.72 8.92
CA PRO A 37 -1.52 21.45 8.30
C PRO A 37 -2.35 21.05 7.07
N VAL A 38 -3.66 21.32 7.04
CA VAL A 38 -4.48 21.04 5.84
C VAL A 38 -4.00 21.88 4.64
N GLN A 39 -3.67 23.16 4.85
CA GLN A 39 -3.11 24.01 3.80
C GLN A 39 -1.76 23.49 3.29
N CYS A 40 -0.88 23.07 4.21
CA CYS A 40 0.38 22.45 3.86
C CYS A 40 0.20 21.15 3.05
N ALA A 41 -0.71 20.28 3.49
CA ALA A 41 -1.05 19.05 2.78
C ALA A 41 -1.62 19.33 1.38
N THR A 42 -2.49 20.33 1.26
CA THR A 42 -3.09 20.72 -0.03
C THR A 42 -2.02 21.23 -1.00
N SER A 43 -1.11 22.09 -0.52
CA SER A 43 -0.02 22.63 -1.34
C SER A 43 0.97 21.54 -1.74
N ALA A 44 1.35 20.65 -0.81
CA ALA A 44 2.26 19.54 -1.09
C ALA A 44 1.63 18.54 -2.07
N ALA A 45 0.32 18.27 -1.96
CA ALA A 45 -0.41 17.40 -2.88
C ALA A 45 -0.39 17.98 -4.30
N ALA A 46 -0.66 19.29 -4.44
CA ALA A 46 -0.58 19.98 -5.72
C ALA A 46 0.83 19.93 -6.33
N ASN A 47 1.88 20.15 -5.54
CA ASN A 47 3.28 20.04 -5.99
C ASN A 47 3.64 18.62 -6.43
N ALA A 48 3.09 17.61 -5.76
CA ALA A 48 3.25 16.20 -6.12
C ALA A 48 2.41 15.79 -7.34
N GLY A 49 1.53 16.66 -7.86
CA GLY A 49 0.58 16.32 -8.93
C GLY A 49 -0.51 15.34 -8.47
N CYS A 50 -0.79 15.29 -7.17
CA CYS A 50 -1.78 14.41 -6.57
C CYS A 50 -3.03 15.19 -6.09
N ASP A 51 -4.19 14.54 -6.10
CA ASP A 51 -5.34 15.01 -5.34
C ASP A 51 -5.12 14.71 -3.84
N ILE A 52 -5.53 15.62 -2.95
CA ILE A 52 -5.37 15.43 -1.50
C ILE A 52 -6.16 14.22 -0.96
N ASN A 53 -7.18 13.77 -1.68
CA ASN A 53 -7.97 12.57 -1.38
C ASN A 53 -7.41 11.31 -2.04
N ASP A 54 -6.49 11.43 -3.01
CA ASP A 54 -5.82 10.27 -3.61
C ASP A 54 -4.64 9.84 -2.75
N LEU A 55 -4.97 9.20 -1.61
CA LEU A 55 -3.97 8.69 -0.67
C LEU A 55 -2.97 7.75 -1.35
N LYS A 56 -3.39 6.98 -2.37
CA LYS A 56 -2.48 6.12 -3.12
C LYS A 56 -1.43 6.94 -3.88
N CYS A 57 -1.83 8.03 -4.54
CA CYS A 57 -0.89 8.95 -5.16
C CYS A 57 0.04 9.57 -4.12
N LEU A 58 -0.51 10.11 -3.03
CA LEU A 58 0.26 10.78 -1.98
C LEU A 58 1.31 9.86 -1.33
N CYS A 59 0.93 8.63 -0.97
CA CYS A 59 1.84 7.68 -0.32
C CYS A 59 2.93 7.15 -1.27
N ASN A 60 2.73 7.24 -2.59
CA ASN A 60 3.74 6.85 -3.59
C ASN A 60 4.53 8.04 -4.14
N SER A 61 4.17 9.27 -3.80
CA SER A 61 4.95 10.44 -4.17
C SER A 61 6.26 10.51 -3.39
N SER A 62 7.36 10.71 -4.10
CA SER A 62 8.69 10.90 -3.51
C SER A 62 8.88 12.29 -2.88
N THR A 63 8.00 13.25 -3.18
CA THR A 63 8.14 14.65 -2.75
C THR A 63 7.08 15.05 -1.71
N PHE A 64 5.89 14.46 -1.75
CA PHE A 64 4.75 14.89 -0.93
C PHE A 64 5.08 14.97 0.56
N LEU A 65 5.58 13.88 1.16
CA LEU A 65 5.82 13.83 2.60
C LEU A 65 6.86 14.87 3.03
N THR A 66 7.91 15.05 2.23
CA THR A 66 8.98 16.01 2.48
C THR A 66 8.42 17.44 2.44
N ASP A 67 7.69 17.79 1.39
CA ASP A 67 7.08 19.12 1.24
C ASP A 67 6.06 19.40 2.34
N PHE A 68 5.22 18.42 2.65
CA PHE A 68 4.23 18.52 3.71
C PHE A 68 4.88 18.75 5.07
N ARG A 69 5.89 17.94 5.43
CA ARG A 69 6.66 18.07 6.67
C ARG A 69 7.33 19.44 6.77
N ASN A 70 8.05 19.84 5.73
CA ASN A 70 8.76 21.11 5.69
C ASN A 70 7.79 22.30 5.87
N CYS A 71 6.67 22.30 5.15
CA CYS A 71 5.66 23.35 5.28
C CYS A 71 5.12 23.42 6.71
N VAL A 72 4.79 22.27 7.28
CA VAL A 72 4.23 22.16 8.61
C VAL A 72 5.20 22.66 9.68
N GLU A 73 6.47 22.29 9.60
CA GLU A 73 7.52 22.71 10.55
C GLU A 73 7.83 24.22 10.44
N LEU A 74 7.78 24.78 9.24
CA LEU A 74 8.10 26.20 9.01
C LEU A 74 6.92 27.15 9.27
N SER A 75 5.69 26.70 8.96
CA SER A 75 4.53 27.60 8.85
C SER A 75 3.48 27.37 9.92
N CYS A 76 3.41 26.17 10.48
CA CYS A 76 2.48 25.91 11.57
C CYS A 76 3.20 26.17 12.89
N ALA A 77 2.59 26.98 13.76
CA ALA A 77 3.09 27.20 15.11
C ALA A 77 2.95 25.90 15.92
N VAL A 78 3.83 24.93 15.68
CA VAL A 78 3.81 23.64 16.33
C VAL A 78 4.59 23.70 17.62
N THR A 79 3.94 23.37 18.73
CA THR A 79 4.53 23.34 20.06
C THR A 79 5.21 22.01 20.41
N SER A 80 5.48 21.11 19.44
CA SER A 80 6.14 19.82 19.72
C SER A 80 6.80 19.16 18.50
N ASN A 81 7.90 18.44 18.76
CA ASN A 81 8.68 17.66 17.78
C ASN A 81 7.91 16.48 17.16
N ALA A 82 6.79 16.05 17.75
CA ALA A 82 5.86 15.10 17.15
C ALA A 82 4.65 15.89 16.64
N ASN A 83 4.58 16.16 15.34
CA ASN A 83 3.40 16.81 14.77
C ASN A 83 2.32 15.74 14.49
N PRO A 84 1.14 15.82 15.15
CA PRO A 84 0.03 14.88 14.92
C PRO A 84 -0.38 14.76 13.47
N ALA A 85 -0.16 15.79 12.64
CA ALA A 85 -0.47 15.77 11.23
C ALA A 85 0.43 14.84 10.41
N ILE A 86 1.74 14.80 10.73
CA ILE A 86 2.68 13.87 10.09
C ILE A 86 2.35 12.44 10.51
N ALA A 87 2.07 12.21 11.79
CA ALA A 87 1.64 10.91 12.28
C ALA A 87 0.32 10.45 11.62
N ALA A 88 -0.67 11.33 11.48
CA ALA A 88 -1.93 11.02 10.82
C ALA A 88 -1.74 10.59 9.36
N PHE A 89 -0.89 11.30 8.61
CA PHE A 89 -0.56 10.91 7.24
C PHE A 89 0.18 9.56 7.17
N SER A 90 1.21 9.38 7.99
CA SER A 90 1.96 8.11 8.04
C SER A 90 1.06 6.93 8.38
N ASN A 91 0.16 7.08 9.36
CA ASN A 91 -0.81 6.06 9.72
C ASN A 91 -1.78 5.74 8.59
N ALA A 92 -2.22 6.76 7.84
CA ALA A 92 -3.06 6.57 6.67
C ALA A 92 -2.34 5.78 5.57
N CYS A 93 -1.06 6.09 5.32
CA CYS A 93 -0.27 5.34 4.34
C CYS A 93 0.00 3.90 4.76
N LEU A 94 0.33 3.64 6.03
CA LEU A 94 0.53 2.29 6.56
C LEU A 94 -0.74 1.43 6.50
N ALA A 95 -1.92 2.05 6.65
CA ALA A 95 -3.20 1.36 6.49
C ALA A 95 -3.48 0.94 5.03
N PHE A 96 -2.87 1.63 4.05
CA PHE A 96 -3.01 1.32 2.63
C PHE A 96 -1.92 0.37 2.13
N ASP A 97 -0.68 0.61 2.52
CA ASP A 97 0.51 -0.15 2.16
C ASP A 97 1.36 -0.31 3.42
N TRP A 98 1.33 -1.49 4.02
CA TRP A 98 2.08 -1.78 5.24
C TRP A 98 3.60 -1.81 5.01
N THR A 99 4.06 -1.72 3.76
CA THR A 99 5.47 -1.52 3.39
C THR A 99 5.83 -0.04 3.20
N TRP A 100 4.91 0.88 3.49
CA TRP A 100 5.17 2.30 3.38
C TRP A 100 6.23 2.76 4.40
N GLY A 101 7.14 3.62 3.96
CA GLY A 101 8.31 4.04 4.74
C GLY A 101 9.55 3.18 4.51
N GLU A 102 9.38 1.98 3.96
CA GLU A 102 10.51 1.13 3.57
C GLU A 102 11.19 1.61 2.29
N SER A 103 12.44 1.17 2.13
CA SER A 103 13.22 1.47 0.95
C SER A 103 12.51 0.99 -0.34
N PRO A 104 12.72 1.65 -1.50
CA PRO A 104 12.16 1.18 -2.76
C PRO A 104 12.54 -0.28 -3.11
N CYS A 105 13.73 -0.73 -2.69
CA CYS A 105 14.12 -2.12 -2.93
C CYS A 105 13.33 -3.10 -2.06
N ILE A 106 13.17 -2.81 -0.78
CA ILE A 106 12.39 -3.62 0.16
C ILE A 106 10.95 -3.74 -0.33
N ARG A 107 10.32 -2.62 -0.69
CA ARG A 107 8.94 -2.59 -1.23
C ARG A 107 8.80 -3.41 -2.51
N ASN A 108 9.74 -3.28 -3.45
CA ASN A 108 9.74 -4.06 -4.69
C ASN A 108 9.91 -5.56 -4.42
N CYS A 109 10.78 -5.94 -3.49
CA CYS A 109 10.97 -7.34 -3.12
C CYS A 109 9.75 -7.93 -2.41
N ALA A 110 9.08 -7.17 -1.53
CA ALA A 110 7.84 -7.58 -0.90
C ALA A 110 6.74 -7.80 -1.95
N SER A 111 6.57 -6.86 -2.89
CA SER A 111 5.59 -6.97 -3.98
C SER A 111 5.84 -8.20 -4.87
N LYS A 112 7.10 -8.45 -5.29
CA LYS A 112 7.47 -9.64 -6.07
C LYS A 112 7.24 -10.94 -5.30
N ALA A 113 7.55 -10.96 -4.01
CA ALA A 113 7.33 -12.12 -3.16
C ALA A 113 5.84 -12.43 -2.99
N ALA A 114 5.00 -11.40 -2.78
CA ALA A 114 3.55 -11.52 -2.72
C ALA A 114 2.97 -12.12 -4.00
N GLN A 115 3.36 -11.57 -5.16
CA GLN A 115 2.95 -12.09 -6.47
C GLN A 115 3.39 -13.54 -6.68
N ALA A 116 4.62 -13.90 -6.26
CA ALA A 116 5.15 -15.25 -6.39
C ALA A 116 4.40 -16.30 -5.56
N VAL A 117 3.71 -15.89 -4.50
CA VAL A 117 2.84 -16.78 -3.70
C VAL A 117 1.36 -16.64 -4.05
N GLY A 118 1.02 -15.85 -5.08
CA GLY A 118 -0.35 -15.65 -5.52
C GLY A 118 -1.18 -14.71 -4.63
N CYS A 119 -0.53 -13.87 -3.82
CA CYS A 119 -1.20 -12.90 -2.96
C CYS A 119 -1.06 -11.47 -3.49
N ASP A 120 -2.04 -10.62 -3.19
CA ASP A 120 -1.86 -9.17 -3.23
C ASP A 120 -0.96 -8.74 -2.06
N LEU A 121 -0.11 -7.73 -2.27
CA LEU A 121 0.80 -7.25 -1.21
C LEU A 121 0.02 -6.76 0.03
N ASN A 122 -1.19 -6.24 -0.15
CA ASN A 122 -2.02 -5.73 0.93
C ASN A 122 -2.99 -6.78 1.50
N ASP A 123 -3.10 -7.97 0.88
CA ASP A 123 -3.85 -9.09 1.45
C ASP A 123 -3.01 -9.81 2.52
N ARG A 124 -2.96 -9.20 3.71
CA ARG A 124 -2.22 -9.74 4.85
C ARG A 124 -2.68 -11.14 5.27
N ILE A 125 -3.96 -11.47 5.11
CA ILE A 125 -4.47 -12.79 5.45
C ILE A 125 -3.88 -13.84 4.49
N CYS A 126 -3.90 -13.55 3.18
CA CYS A 126 -3.25 -14.39 2.18
C CYS A 126 -1.75 -14.54 2.47
N LEU A 127 -1.03 -13.42 2.66
CA LEU A 127 0.41 -13.45 2.95
C LEU A 127 0.73 -14.27 4.19
N CYS A 128 -0.12 -14.22 5.22
CA CYS A 128 0.06 -15.00 6.44
C CYS A 128 -0.20 -16.50 6.24
N ASN A 129 -1.21 -16.88 5.44
CA ASN A 129 -1.42 -18.27 5.07
C ASN A 129 -0.25 -18.83 4.24
N HIS A 130 0.50 -17.97 3.56
CA HIS A 130 1.69 -18.30 2.80
C HIS A 130 3.00 -17.82 3.45
N LYS A 131 3.02 -17.56 4.77
CA LYS A 131 4.11 -16.86 5.47
C LYS A 131 5.49 -17.43 5.14
N VAL A 132 5.67 -18.75 5.26
CA VAL A 132 6.97 -19.40 5.01
C VAL A 132 7.42 -19.20 3.55
N ALA A 133 6.52 -19.42 2.59
CA ALA A 133 6.82 -19.26 1.17
C ALA A 133 7.09 -17.79 0.81
N PHE A 134 6.28 -16.87 1.34
CA PHE A 134 6.43 -15.43 1.15
C PHE A 134 7.79 -14.95 1.67
N LEU A 135 8.12 -15.25 2.93
CA LEU A 135 9.39 -14.82 3.55
C LEU A 135 10.60 -15.40 2.82
N ALA A 136 10.54 -16.67 2.40
CA ALA A 136 11.61 -17.27 1.60
C ALA A 136 11.86 -16.52 0.29
N LYS A 137 10.79 -16.14 -0.44
CA LYS A 137 10.89 -15.36 -1.69
C LYS A 137 11.35 -13.93 -1.43
N PHE A 138 10.84 -13.31 -0.36
CA PHE A 138 11.20 -11.95 0.04
C PHE A 138 12.69 -11.84 0.34
N TYR A 139 13.21 -12.66 1.26
CA TYR A 139 14.63 -12.62 1.62
C TYR A 139 15.54 -13.04 0.46
N ALA A 140 15.14 -14.02 -0.36
CA ALA A 140 15.89 -14.34 -1.57
C ALA A 140 15.96 -13.15 -2.54
N CYS A 141 14.89 -12.35 -2.65
CA CYS A 141 14.93 -11.13 -3.44
C CYS A 141 15.88 -10.09 -2.83
N ILE A 142 15.81 -9.83 -1.52
CA ILE A 142 16.67 -8.85 -0.84
C ILE A 142 18.15 -9.21 -1.00
N THR A 143 18.54 -10.45 -0.71
CA THR A 143 19.93 -10.91 -0.84
C THR A 143 20.48 -10.71 -2.25
N ASN A 144 19.65 -10.88 -3.28
CA ASN A 144 20.08 -10.78 -4.67
C ASN A 144 20.06 -9.35 -5.23
N ASN A 145 19.24 -8.45 -4.69
CA ASN A 145 19.00 -7.12 -5.30
C ASN A 145 19.41 -5.95 -4.40
N CYS A 146 19.40 -6.11 -3.08
CA CYS A 146 19.80 -5.09 -2.10
C CYS A 146 20.38 -5.72 -0.83
N PRO A 147 21.53 -6.42 -0.92
CA PRO A 147 22.12 -7.12 0.22
C PRO A 147 22.47 -6.20 1.40
N ALA A 148 22.78 -4.92 1.12
CA ALA A 148 23.05 -3.92 2.15
C ALA A 148 21.82 -3.60 3.04
N GLN A 149 20.61 -3.98 2.62
CA GLN A 149 19.35 -3.75 3.34
C GLN A 149 18.79 -5.02 3.98
N LEU A 150 19.58 -6.10 4.05
CA LEU A 150 19.11 -7.36 4.62
C LEU A 150 18.73 -7.23 6.09
N GLU A 151 19.54 -6.51 6.88
CA GLU A 151 19.27 -6.26 8.29
C GLU A 151 18.00 -5.41 8.49
N ASP A 152 17.87 -4.31 7.73
CA ASP A 152 16.67 -3.46 7.73
C ASP A 152 15.41 -4.27 7.39
N ALA A 153 15.48 -5.11 6.35
CA ALA A 153 14.37 -5.96 5.93
C ALA A 153 13.99 -7.01 7.00
N GLN A 154 14.96 -7.56 7.72
CA GLN A 154 14.72 -8.50 8.82
C GLN A 154 14.02 -7.81 10.00
N ASN A 155 14.50 -6.62 10.37
CA ASN A 155 13.91 -5.81 11.43
C ASN A 155 12.46 -5.44 11.07
N PHE A 156 12.24 -4.92 9.86
CA PHE A 156 10.91 -4.58 9.33
C PHE A 156 9.92 -5.76 9.38
N ILE A 157 10.32 -6.95 8.91
CA ILE A 157 9.44 -8.13 8.98
C ILE A 157 9.13 -8.51 10.42
N ALA A 158 10.10 -8.39 11.34
CA ALA A 158 9.90 -8.74 12.74
C ALA A 158 8.94 -7.78 13.46
N THR A 159 8.98 -6.48 13.12
CA THR A 159 8.16 -5.45 13.76
C THR A 159 6.79 -5.31 13.13
N ASP A 160 6.73 -5.28 11.80
CA ASP A 160 5.56 -4.80 11.08
C ASP A 160 4.75 -5.94 10.46
N PHE A 161 5.38 -7.04 10.03
CA PHE A 161 4.67 -8.18 9.42
C PHE A 161 4.13 -9.17 10.45
N ILE A 162 3.15 -8.72 11.24
CA ILE A 162 2.47 -9.53 12.26
C ILE A 162 1.28 -10.26 11.63
N CYS A 163 1.25 -11.60 11.78
CA CYS A 163 0.15 -12.43 11.32
C CYS A 163 -0.88 -12.65 12.43
N PRO A 164 -2.15 -12.25 12.25
CA PRO A 164 -3.12 -12.27 13.33
C PRO A 164 -3.39 -13.66 13.94
N ILE A 165 -3.36 -14.78 13.18
CA ILE A 165 -3.63 -16.13 13.71
C ILE A 165 -3.03 -17.20 12.79
N VAL A 166 -1.89 -17.82 13.14
CA VAL A 166 -1.56 -19.23 12.80
C VAL A 166 -0.55 -19.92 13.74
N ASP A 167 -0.21 -19.35 14.89
CA ASP A 167 0.50 -20.15 15.91
C ASP A 167 -0.56 -20.71 16.87
N PRO A 168 -0.83 -22.04 16.88
CA PRO A 168 -1.64 -22.61 17.94
C PRO A 168 -0.98 -22.26 19.29
N PRO A 169 -1.77 -21.89 20.32
CA PRO A 169 -1.21 -21.65 21.64
C PRO A 169 -0.38 -22.86 22.08
N PRO A 170 0.78 -22.65 22.75
CA PRO A 170 1.59 -23.76 23.25
C PRO A 170 0.69 -24.65 24.12
N PRO A 171 0.72 -25.99 23.95
CA PRO A 171 -0.10 -26.87 24.75
C PRO A 171 0.38 -26.79 26.20
N ASN A 172 -0.36 -26.04 27.01
CA ASN A 172 -0.29 -25.94 28.46
C ASN A 172 1.13 -25.86 29.06
N ALA A 173 1.57 -24.65 29.40
CA ALA A 173 2.56 -24.43 30.45
C ALA A 173 1.91 -24.52 31.84
#